data_AF-A0A559RMB5-F1
#
_entry.id   AF-A0A559RMB5-F1
#
_cell.length_a   1.000
_cell.length_b   1.000
_cell.length_c   1.000
_cell.angle_alpha   90.00
_cell.angle_beta   90.00
_cell.angle_gamma   90.00
#
_symmetry.space_group_name_H-M   'P 1'
#
loop_
_entity.id
_entity.type
_entity.pdbx_description
1 polymer ?
#
loop_
_entity_poly.entity_id
_entity_poly.type
_entity_poly.pdbx_seq_one_letter_code
_entity_poly.pdbx_strand_id
1 'polypeptide(L)'
;MSGDIKARLFMVSNPSKFERFEDHEAGIFIQLHELIEQARAVGENPIALIEEYLEVVYNEGNTTDEIASFLLKTDKMQTALWTLKESWDKMDDSLPTSSIMYGGMDKEEAVQLYSETTLRSYLEALAFFKNE
;
A
#
# COMPACT_ATOMS: atom_id res chain seq x y z
N MET A 1 -7.67 -10.86 10.09
CA MET A 1 -6.23 -11.05 9.82
C MET A 1 -5.85 -10.89 8.35
N SER A 2 -6.44 -11.60 7.36
CA SER A 2 -6.09 -11.35 5.93
C SER A 2 -6.65 -10.02 5.39
N GLY A 3 -7.80 -9.55 5.89
CA GLY A 3 -8.41 -8.27 5.49
C GLY A 3 -7.58 -7.03 5.84
N ASP A 4 -7.08 -6.96 7.08
CA ASP A 4 -6.34 -5.79 7.59
C ASP A 4 -5.00 -5.58 6.86
N ILE A 5 -4.31 -6.66 6.47
CA ILE A 5 -3.05 -6.60 5.71
C ILE A 5 -3.32 -6.01 4.32
N LYS A 6 -4.32 -6.54 3.61
CA LYS A 6 -4.69 -6.06 2.26
C LYS A 6 -5.19 -4.61 2.31
N ALA A 7 -5.97 -4.26 3.33
CA ALA A 7 -6.43 -2.89 3.53
C ALA A 7 -5.26 -1.94 3.80
N ARG A 8 -4.28 -2.30 4.65
CA ARG A 8 -3.08 -1.47 4.88
C ARG A 8 -2.23 -1.27 3.62
N LEU A 9 -2.17 -2.26 2.73
CA LEU A 9 -1.35 -2.18 1.52
C LEU A 9 -2.02 -1.43 0.37
N PHE A 10 -3.33 -1.60 0.20
CA PHE A 10 -4.03 -1.20 -1.02
C PHE A 10 -5.06 -0.10 -0.80
N MET A 11 -5.42 0.25 0.44
CA MET A 11 -6.36 1.34 0.69
C MET A 11 -5.68 2.69 0.47
N VAL A 12 -6.30 3.49 -0.38
CA VAL A 12 -5.81 4.80 -0.78
C VAL A 12 -6.95 5.79 -0.82
N SER A 13 -6.67 7.05 -0.49
CA SER A 13 -7.64 8.13 -0.61
C SER A 13 -7.65 8.65 -2.05
N ASN A 14 -8.83 8.68 -2.68
CA ASN A 14 -9.01 9.35 -3.98
C ASN A 14 -10.31 10.17 -3.97
N PRO A 15 -10.29 11.46 -4.37
CA PRO A 15 -11.51 12.26 -4.50
C PRO A 15 -12.47 11.75 -5.59
N SER A 16 -11.99 10.92 -6.52
CA SER A 16 -12.77 10.38 -7.64
C SER A 16 -12.77 8.85 -7.64
N LYS A 17 -13.72 8.23 -8.35
CA LYS A 17 -13.69 6.78 -8.59
C LYS A 17 -12.48 6.42 -9.47
N PHE A 18 -11.81 5.32 -9.16
CA PHE A 18 -10.81 4.75 -10.05
C PHE A 18 -11.46 4.21 -11.33
N GLU A 19 -10.96 4.62 -12.50
CA GLU A 19 -11.45 4.16 -13.80
C GLU A 19 -10.56 3.05 -14.35
N ARG A 20 -9.30 3.02 -13.95
CA ARG A 20 -8.29 2.05 -14.37
C ARG A 20 -7.44 1.58 -13.20
N PHE A 21 -6.83 0.41 -13.34
CA PHE A 21 -5.89 -0.12 -12.35
C PHE A 21 -4.72 0.85 -12.11
N GLU A 22 -4.22 1.51 -13.16
CA GLU A 22 -3.13 2.47 -13.07
C GLU A 22 -3.47 3.68 -12.18
N ASP A 23 -4.74 4.06 -12.06
CA ASP A 23 -5.16 5.12 -11.14
C ASP A 23 -4.99 4.69 -9.67
N HIS A 24 -5.25 3.41 -9.39
CA HIS A 24 -5.08 2.81 -8.07
C HIS A 24 -3.59 2.65 -7.74
N GLU A 25 -2.79 2.16 -8.70
CA GLU A 25 -1.34 2.09 -8.56
C GLU A 25 -0.71 3.47 -8.28
N ALA A 26 -1.16 4.51 -8.98
CA ALA A 26 -0.74 5.89 -8.72
C ALA A 26 -1.15 6.36 -7.31
N GLY A 27 -2.35 5.99 -6.84
CA GLY A 27 -2.79 6.25 -5.47
C GLY A 27 -1.87 5.59 -4.43
N ILE A 28 -1.42 4.36 -4.66
CA ILE A 28 -0.49 3.66 -3.77
C ILE A 28 0.86 4.38 -3.75
N PHE A 29 1.34 4.85 -4.91
CA PHE A 29 2.59 5.60 -4.99
C PHE A 29 2.55 6.93 -4.23
N ILE A 30 1.42 7.64 -4.27
CA ILE A 30 1.20 8.86 -3.47
C ILE A 30 1.17 8.52 -1.98
N GLN A 31 0.47 7.45 -1.60
CA GLN A 31 0.44 7.00 -0.21
C GLN A 31 1.85 6.69 0.32
N LEU A 32 2.67 6.00 -0.46
CA LEU A 32 4.06 5.72 -0.09
C LEU A 32 4.86 7.00 0.17
N HIS A 33 4.71 8.02 -0.67
CA HIS A 33 5.33 9.33 -0.45
C HIS A 33 4.93 9.92 0.90
N GLU A 34 3.64 9.94 1.20
CA GLU A 34 3.13 10.49 2.46
C GLU A 34 3.67 9.72 3.67
N LEU A 35 3.69 8.39 3.61
CA LEU A 35 4.22 7.55 4.69
C LEU A 35 5.72 7.79 4.93
N ILE A 36 6.50 7.96 3.86
CA ILE A 36 7.93 8.26 3.95
C ILE A 36 8.17 9.65 4.54
N GLU A 37 7.44 10.68 4.09
CA GLU A 37 7.54 12.03 4.65
C GLU A 37 7.12 12.06 6.12
N GLN A 38 6.05 11.35 6.49
CA GLN A 38 5.61 11.24 7.88
C GLN A 38 6.67 10.56 8.75
N ALA A 39 7.25 9.43 8.30
CA ALA A 39 8.34 8.75 9.00
C ALA A 39 9.53 9.70 9.24
N ARG A 40 9.93 10.47 8.22
CA ARG A 40 10.98 11.50 8.36
C ARG A 40 10.60 12.57 9.37
N ALA A 41 9.37 13.07 9.33
CA ALA A 41 8.89 14.13 10.21
C ALA A 41 8.90 13.71 11.69
N VAL A 42 8.67 12.42 11.98
CA VAL A 42 8.74 11.88 13.36
C VAL A 42 10.14 11.40 13.77
N GLY A 43 11.15 11.56 12.90
CA GLY A 43 12.54 11.21 13.18
C GLY A 43 12.91 9.75 12.96
N GLU A 44 12.06 8.96 12.28
CA GLU A 44 12.43 7.63 11.82
C GLU A 44 13.32 7.70 10.57
N ASN A 45 14.10 6.65 10.33
CA ASN A 45 14.89 6.50 9.12
C ASN A 45 14.17 5.54 8.15
N PRO A 46 13.53 6.05 7.07
CA PRO A 46 12.79 5.21 6.13
C PRO A 46 13.67 4.14 5.48
N ILE A 47 14.93 4.46 5.17
CA ILE A 47 15.85 3.51 4.53
C ILE A 47 16.12 2.34 5.48
N ALA A 48 16.44 2.62 6.74
CA ALA A 48 16.69 1.57 7.73
C ALA A 48 15.46 0.68 7.95
N LEU A 49 14.25 1.26 7.97
CA LEU A 49 13.01 0.50 8.07
C LEU A 49 12.81 -0.42 6.86
N ILE A 50 13.09 0.07 5.65
CA ILE A 50 12.95 -0.73 4.42
C ILE A 50 13.91 -1.91 4.43
N GLU A 51 15.18 -1.67 4.76
CA GLU A 51 16.19 -2.72 4.84
C GLU A 51 15.85 -3.76 5.91
N GLU A 52 15.39 -3.32 7.08
CA GLU A 52 14.99 -4.19 8.19
C GLU A 52 13.79 -5.07 7.85
N TYR A 53 12.70 -4.48 7.34
CA TYR A 53 11.45 -5.20 7.13
C TYR A 53 11.44 -6.03 5.84
N LEU A 54 12.08 -5.54 4.77
CA LEU A 54 12.06 -6.22 3.49
C LEU A 54 13.29 -7.11 3.27
N GLU A 55 14.27 -7.08 4.18
CA GLU A 55 15.54 -7.81 4.09
C GLU A 55 16.30 -7.52 2.79
N VAL A 56 16.26 -6.26 2.35
CA VAL A 56 16.93 -5.77 1.13
C VAL A 56 18.05 -4.80 1.48
N VAL A 57 18.96 -4.56 0.54
CA VAL A 57 19.98 -3.50 0.65
C VAL A 57 19.55 -2.31 -0.19
N TYR A 58 19.46 -1.14 0.42
CA TYR A 58 19.09 0.09 -0.25
C TYR A 58 20.34 0.85 -0.70
N ASN A 59 20.49 1.06 -2.01
CA ASN A 59 21.68 1.71 -2.60
C ASN A 59 21.32 2.89 -3.52
N GLU A 60 20.08 3.37 -3.48
CA GLU A 60 19.63 4.51 -4.28
C GLU A 60 19.85 5.84 -3.53
N GLY A 61 19.18 6.92 -3.95
CA GLY A 61 19.36 8.24 -3.33
C GLY A 61 18.61 8.41 -2.01
N ASN A 62 18.44 9.65 -1.54
CA ASN A 62 17.83 9.90 -0.22
C ASN A 62 16.68 10.91 -0.30
N THR A 63 16.12 11.10 -1.49
CA THR A 63 14.86 11.82 -1.64
C THR A 63 13.69 10.88 -1.44
N THR A 64 12.54 11.44 -1.07
CA THR A 64 11.33 10.63 -0.87
C THR A 64 10.87 9.97 -2.16
N ASP A 65 11.04 10.64 -3.31
CA ASP A 65 10.74 10.08 -4.62
C ASP A 65 11.60 8.86 -4.95
N GLU A 66 12.91 8.91 -4.68
CA GLU A 66 13.81 7.78 -4.88
C GLU A 66 13.46 6.61 -3.96
N ILE A 67 13.13 6.87 -2.70
CA ILE A 67 12.75 5.82 -1.74
C ILE A 67 11.41 5.19 -2.13
N ALA A 68 10.40 6.00 -2.50
CA ALA A 68 9.11 5.50 -2.95
C ALA A 68 9.23 4.70 -4.25
N SER A 69 10.04 5.18 -5.19
CA SER A 69 10.32 4.50 -6.46
C SER A 69 11.04 3.17 -6.26
N PHE A 70 12.00 3.12 -5.34
CA PHE A 70 12.65 1.87 -4.97
C PHE A 70 11.63 0.88 -4.38
N LEU A 71 10.83 1.32 -3.41
CA LEU A 71 9.81 0.48 -2.77
C LEU A 71 8.85 -0.12 -3.78
N LEU A 72 8.37 0.70 -4.72
CA LEU A 72 7.46 0.27 -5.77
C LEU A 72 8.06 -0.86 -6.62
N LYS A 73 9.38 -0.84 -6.84
CA LYS A 73 10.11 -1.81 -7.66
C LYS A 73 10.55 -3.07 -6.89
N THR A 74 10.40 -3.12 -5.57
CA THR A 74 10.77 -4.31 -4.79
C THR A 74 9.94 -5.53 -5.20
N ASP A 75 10.54 -6.72 -5.18
CA ASP A 75 9.86 -7.97 -5.55
C ASP A 75 8.59 -8.21 -4.71
N LYS A 76 8.64 -7.87 -3.42
CA LYS A 76 7.50 -7.97 -2.51
C LYS A 76 6.36 -7.04 -2.95
N MET A 77 6.67 -5.78 -3.31
CA MET A 77 5.65 -4.84 -3.78
C MET A 77 5.09 -5.23 -5.14
N GLN A 78 5.94 -5.64 -6.08
CA GLN A 78 5.51 -6.10 -7.39
C GLN A 78 4.60 -7.34 -7.29
N THR A 79 4.89 -8.24 -6.34
CA THR A 79 4.00 -9.37 -6.05
C THR A 79 2.65 -8.90 -5.50
N ALA A 80 2.64 -7.95 -4.57
CA ALA A 80 1.41 -7.39 -4.01
C ALA A 80 0.56 -6.66 -5.07
N LEU A 81 1.19 -5.85 -5.93
CA LEU A 81 0.55 -5.17 -7.05
C LEU A 81 -0.01 -6.16 -8.09
N TRP A 82 0.72 -7.25 -8.36
CA TRP A 82 0.22 -8.31 -9.22
C TRP A 82 -1.06 -8.95 -8.67
N THR A 83 -1.08 -9.31 -7.38
CA THR A 83 -2.28 -9.86 -6.73
C THR A 83 -3.45 -8.86 -6.74
N LEU A 84 -3.16 -7.57 -6.55
CA LEU A 84 -4.17 -6.51 -6.67
C LEU A 84 -4.74 -6.43 -8.09
N LYS A 85 -3.87 -6.48 -9.11
CA LYS A 85 -4.26 -6.45 -10.51
C LYS A 85 -5.12 -7.66 -10.89
N GLU A 86 -4.71 -8.87 -10.49
CA GLU A 86 -5.52 -10.07 -10.72
C GLU A 86 -6.88 -10.00 -10.03
N SER A 87 -6.97 -9.32 -8.88
CA SER A 87 -8.23 -9.09 -8.19
C SER A 87 -9.10 -8.07 -8.93
N TRP A 88 -8.49 -6.98 -9.42
CA TRP A 88 -9.13 -5.96 -10.23
C TRP A 88 -9.73 -6.55 -11.52
N ASP A 89 -8.96 -7.36 -12.24
CA ASP A 89 -9.41 -8.01 -13.49
C ASP A 89 -10.57 -9.00 -13.27
N LYS A 90 -10.73 -9.50 -12.05
CA LYS A 90 -11.82 -10.40 -11.64
C LYS A 90 -13.01 -9.67 -11.03
N MET A 91 -12.93 -8.35 -10.81
CA MET A 91 -14.07 -7.57 -10.30
C MET A 91 -15.17 -7.52 -11.34
N ASP A 92 -16.37 -7.96 -10.94
CA ASP A 92 -17.58 -7.81 -11.71
C ASP A 92 -18.18 -6.42 -11.44
N ASP A 93 -17.99 -5.50 -12.40
CA ASP A 93 -18.51 -4.12 -12.35
C ASP A 93 -20.05 -4.04 -12.29
N SER A 94 -20.77 -5.16 -12.50
CA SER A 94 -22.22 -5.21 -12.34
C SER A 94 -22.67 -5.38 -10.89
N LEU A 95 -21.76 -5.66 -9.97
CA LEU A 95 -22.07 -5.79 -8.55
C LEU A 95 -22.35 -4.41 -7.91
N PRO A 96 -23.35 -4.32 -7.00
CA PRO A 96 -23.63 -3.09 -6.27
C PRO A 96 -22.37 -2.60 -5.56
N THR A 97 -22.13 -1.28 -5.51
CA THR A 97 -20.93 -0.70 -4.88
C THR A 97 -20.75 -1.13 -3.42
N SER A 98 -21.84 -1.44 -2.71
CA SER A 98 -21.82 -2.02 -1.36
C SER A 98 -21.23 -3.43 -1.29
N SER A 99 -21.23 -4.19 -2.38
CA SER A 99 -20.62 -5.50 -2.52
C SER A 99 -19.13 -5.44 -2.90
N ILE A 100 -18.63 -4.26 -3.30
CA ILE A 100 -17.22 -4.01 -3.67
C ILE A 100 -16.42 -3.51 -2.45
N MET A 101 -16.98 -3.62 -1.24
CA MET A 101 -16.22 -3.48 0.01
C MET A 101 -15.35 -4.74 0.15
N TYR A 102 -14.18 -4.74 -0.50
CA TYR A 102 -13.23 -5.83 -0.43
C TYR A 102 -12.81 -6.03 1.04
N GLY A 103 -13.29 -7.12 1.65
CA GLY A 103 -12.92 -7.51 3.02
C GLY A 103 -14.02 -7.41 4.08
N GLY A 104 -15.22 -6.91 3.76
CA GLY A 104 -16.31 -6.83 4.76
C GLY A 104 -16.04 -5.87 5.93
N MET A 105 -15.05 -4.99 5.79
CA MET A 105 -14.67 -3.95 6.75
C MET A 105 -15.66 -2.79 6.65
N ASP A 106 -16.05 -2.24 7.80
CA ASP A 106 -16.92 -1.07 7.80
C ASP A 106 -16.13 0.21 7.42
N LYS A 107 -16.85 1.26 7.03
CA LYS A 107 -16.23 2.50 6.55
C LYS A 107 -15.46 3.24 7.65
N GLU A 108 -15.92 3.18 8.89
CA GLU A 108 -15.28 3.86 10.02
C GLU A 108 -13.99 3.14 10.41
N GLU A 109 -14.01 1.81 10.43
CA GLU A 109 -12.87 0.93 10.61
C GLU A 109 -11.83 1.13 9.51
N ALA A 110 -12.26 1.24 8.24
CA ALA A 110 -11.37 1.54 7.12
C ALA A 110 -10.69 2.91 7.28
N VAL A 111 -11.44 3.95 7.64
CA VAL A 111 -10.88 5.30 7.87
C VAL A 111 -9.91 5.30 9.05
N GLN A 112 -10.25 4.62 10.14
CA GLN A 112 -9.38 4.52 11.31
C GLN A 112 -8.08 3.78 10.95
N LEU A 113 -8.19 2.63 10.29
CA LEU A 113 -7.04 1.85 9.85
C LEU A 113 -6.11 2.65 8.93
N TYR A 114 -6.68 3.39 7.97
CA TYR A 114 -5.93 4.28 7.10
C TYR A 114 -5.17 5.34 7.91
N SER A 115 -5.84 5.98 8.88
CA SER A 115 -5.25 7.03 9.72
C SER A 115 -4.13 6.54 10.65
N GLU A 116 -4.19 5.26 11.06
CA GLU A 116 -3.20 4.63 11.94
C GLU A 116 -2.06 3.95 11.16
N THR A 117 -2.13 3.91 9.83
CA THR A 117 -1.10 3.28 9.00
C THR A 117 0.14 4.17 8.97
N THR A 118 1.23 3.66 9.55
CA THR A 118 2.58 4.24 9.49
C THR A 118 3.44 3.49 8.47
N LEU A 119 4.56 4.08 8.04
CA LEU A 119 5.52 3.40 7.17
C LEU A 119 5.94 2.03 7.73
N ARG A 120 6.19 1.95 9.04
CA ARG A 120 6.51 0.70 9.72
C ARG A 120 5.41 -0.36 9.54
N SER A 121 4.16 0.00 9.88
CA SER A 121 3.04 -0.95 9.76
C SER A 121 2.75 -1.36 8.32
N TYR A 122 3.03 -0.46 7.36
CA TYR A 122 2.92 -0.73 5.93
C TYR A 122 3.99 -1.73 5.47
N LEU A 123 5.25 -1.50 5.84
CA LEU A 123 6.36 -2.40 5.51
C LEU A 123 6.22 -3.76 6.19
N GLU A 124 5.71 -3.80 7.42
CA GLU A 124 5.35 -5.04 8.11
C GLU A 124 4.28 -5.82 7.34
N ALA A 125 3.19 -5.14 6.94
CA ALA A 125 2.15 -5.75 6.12
C ALA A 125 2.71 -6.28 4.79
N LEU A 126 3.64 -5.53 4.17
CA LEU A 126 4.29 -5.92 2.92
C LEU A 126 5.22 -7.12 3.10
N ALA A 127 5.96 -7.16 4.21
CA ALA A 127 6.87 -8.25 4.55
C ALA A 127 6.12 -9.57 4.74
N PHE A 128 4.96 -9.52 5.38
CA PHE A 128 4.08 -10.67 5.66
C PHE A 128 3.10 -11.00 4.54
N PHE A 129 2.98 -10.16 3.51
CA PHE A 129 2.08 -10.40 2.40
C PHE A 129 2.47 -11.70 1.67
N LYS A 130 1.51 -12.60 1.54
CA LYS A 130 1.64 -13.84 0.77
C LYS A 130 0.64 -13.79 -0.37
N ASN A 131 1.08 -14.21 -1.55
CA ASN A 131 0.19 -14.41 -2.69
C ASN A 131 -0.69 -15.63 -2.35
N GLU A 132 -1.93 -15.38 -1.94
CA GLU A 132 -2.96 -16.41 -1.65
C GLU A 132 -3.83 -16.65 -2.88
#